data_AF-A0A9J5Y4V8-F1
#
_entry.id   AF-A0A9J5Y4V8-F1
#
_cell.length_a   1.000
_cell.length_b   1.000
_cell.length_c   1.000
_cell.angle_alpha   90.00
_cell.angle_beta   90.00
_cell.angle_gamma   90.00
#
_symmetry.space_group_name_H-M   'P 1'
#
loop_
_entity.id
_entity.type
_entity.pdbx_description
1 polymer ?
#
loop_
_entity_poly.entity_id
_entity_poly.type
_entity_poly.pdbx_seq_one_letter_code
_entity_poly.pdbx_strand_id
1 'polypeptide(L)'
;MIVASFTGHLRGWWDNYMSIEQKAVVINDIADNEGVDNLDMALVKNKEDDVYTLVLTILEHFNGRFTNQYETVRILLNGLRCRTLGEFRWYKDTYMSRVMEFPKNNYEHWKAKFIDGLPPLFVERVRKALRTNDGEIPYKDYTYGSGEEVDLLDISDSN
;
A
#
# COMPACT_ATOMS: atom_id res chain seq x y z
N MET A 1 -24.86 -10.84 21.48
CA MET A 1 -23.43 -10.64 21.74
C MET A 1 -22.71 -10.64 20.40
N ILE A 2 -21.96 -9.58 20.07
CA ILE A 2 -21.36 -9.35 18.75
C ILE A 2 -20.42 -10.47 18.26
N VAL A 3 -19.90 -11.30 19.18
CA VAL A 3 -18.99 -12.42 18.87
C VAL A 3 -19.66 -13.81 18.87
N ALA A 4 -20.99 -13.90 18.99
CA ALA A 4 -21.70 -15.17 19.13
C ALA A 4 -21.44 -16.15 17.97
N SER A 5 -21.26 -15.62 16.75
CA SER A 5 -21.04 -16.41 15.53
C SER A 5 -19.57 -16.70 15.23
N PHE A 6 -18.63 -16.31 16.10
CA PHE A 6 -17.21 -16.63 15.87
C PHE A 6 -16.98 -18.12 15.92
N THR A 7 -16.13 -18.63 15.03
CA THR A 7 -15.72 -20.05 14.96
C THR A 7 -14.24 -20.14 14.58
N GLY A 8 -13.64 -21.31 14.76
CA GLY A 8 -12.26 -21.57 14.37
C GLY A 8 -11.24 -20.58 14.96
N HIS A 9 -10.34 -20.07 14.12
CA HIS A 9 -9.27 -19.15 14.52
C HIS A 9 -9.79 -17.86 15.19
N LEU A 10 -10.91 -17.29 14.71
CA LEU A 10 -11.50 -16.09 15.31
C LEU A 10 -12.01 -16.37 16.73
N ARG A 11 -12.64 -17.52 16.95
CA ARG A 11 -13.08 -17.93 18.29
C ARG A 11 -11.89 -18.21 19.19
N GLY A 12 -10.88 -18.92 18.71
CA GLY A 12 -9.67 -19.21 19.47
C GLY A 12 -8.91 -17.95 19.88
N TRP A 13 -8.81 -16.98 18.98
CA TRP A 13 -8.24 -15.66 19.24
C TRP A 13 -9.04 -14.89 20.30
N TRP A 14 -10.36 -14.78 20.10
CA TRP A 14 -11.22 -14.09 21.06
C TRP A 14 -11.16 -14.76 22.43
N ASP A 15 -11.38 -16.06 22.52
CA ASP A 15 -11.52 -16.74 23.81
C ASP A 15 -10.19 -16.87 24.56
N ASN A 16 -9.08 -17.21 23.87
CA ASN A 16 -7.82 -17.61 24.52
C ASN A 16 -6.68 -16.59 24.41
N TYR A 17 -6.61 -15.78 23.35
CA TYR A 17 -5.49 -14.86 23.14
C TYR A 17 -5.73 -13.49 23.77
N MET A 18 -6.93 -12.93 23.63
CA MET A 18 -7.25 -11.64 24.22
C MET A 18 -7.47 -11.70 25.73
N SER A 19 -6.90 -10.73 26.44
CA SER A 19 -7.15 -10.54 27.87
C SER A 19 -8.58 -10.03 28.12
N ILE A 20 -9.05 -10.19 29.36
CA ILE A 20 -10.37 -9.68 29.78
C ILE A 20 -10.44 -8.15 29.61
N GLU A 21 -9.34 -7.46 29.92
CA GLU A 21 -9.22 -6.00 29.78
C GLU A 21 -9.34 -5.57 28.31
N GLN A 22 -8.66 -6.26 27.39
CA GLN A 22 -8.77 -5.97 25.95
C GLN A 22 -10.18 -6.19 25.42
N LYS A 23 -10.84 -7.28 25.85
CA LYS A 23 -12.25 -7.55 25.50
C LYS A 23 -13.18 -6.45 26.02
N ALA A 24 -12.93 -5.96 27.24
CA ALA A 24 -13.72 -4.89 27.84
C ALA A 24 -13.54 -3.56 27.10
N VAL A 25 -12.34 -3.24 26.61
CA VAL A 25 -12.12 -2.07 25.75
C VAL A 25 -12.95 -2.17 24.48
N VAL A 26 -12.92 -3.31 23.79
CA VAL A 26 -13.67 -3.50 22.54
C VAL A 26 -15.19 -3.44 22.75
N ILE A 27 -15.70 -4.08 23.81
CA ILE A 27 -17.16 -4.16 24.05
C ILE A 27 -17.74 -2.82 24.51
N ASN A 28 -16.98 -2.04 25.26
CA ASN A 28 -17.46 -0.77 25.82
C ASN A 28 -16.94 0.44 25.03
N ASP A 29 -16.50 0.22 23.79
CA ASP A 29 -15.93 1.29 22.99
C ASP A 29 -17.01 2.28 22.55
N ILE A 30 -16.68 3.55 22.71
CA ILE A 30 -17.54 4.68 22.37
C ILE A 30 -16.71 5.61 21.50
N ALA A 31 -17.27 6.01 20.35
CA ALA A 31 -16.59 6.94 19.47
C ALA A 31 -16.37 8.30 20.16
N ASP A 32 -15.11 8.67 20.37
CA ASP A 32 -14.73 9.94 21.03
C ASP A 32 -14.82 11.15 20.09
N ASN A 33 -14.74 10.92 18.78
CA ASN A 33 -14.63 11.95 17.73
C ASN A 33 -15.80 11.89 16.74
N GLU A 34 -16.17 13.05 16.19
CA GLU A 34 -17.07 13.16 15.03
C GLU A 34 -16.25 13.32 13.76
N GLY A 35 -16.71 12.72 12.65
CA GLY A 35 -16.07 12.90 11.35
C GLY A 35 -16.10 11.63 10.52
N VAL A 36 -15.00 11.38 9.82
CA VAL A 36 -14.81 10.20 8.98
C VAL A 36 -13.47 9.58 9.35
N ASP A 37 -13.44 8.26 9.51
CA ASP A 37 -12.21 7.52 9.81
C ASP A 37 -11.28 7.38 8.58
N ASN A 38 -10.22 6.58 8.73
CA ASN A 38 -9.28 6.24 7.66
C ASN A 38 -9.82 5.22 6.64
N LEU A 39 -11.06 4.74 6.81
CA LEU A 39 -11.78 3.79 5.96
C LEU A 39 -13.03 4.42 5.32
N ASP A 40 -13.16 5.75 5.37
CA ASP A 40 -14.31 6.52 4.90
C ASP A 40 -15.65 6.20 5.60
N MET A 41 -15.60 5.65 6.83
CA MET A 41 -16.77 5.41 7.67
C MET A 41 -17.08 6.61 8.56
N ALA A 42 -18.36 6.92 8.71
CA ALA A 42 -18.81 8.04 9.55
C ALA A 42 -18.65 7.72 11.05
N LEU A 43 -17.85 8.52 11.73
CA LEU A 43 -17.71 8.51 13.19
C LEU A 43 -18.72 9.48 13.80
N VAL A 44 -19.54 8.98 14.72
CA VAL A 44 -20.55 9.77 15.44
C VAL A 44 -20.20 9.75 16.92
N LYS A 45 -19.88 10.90 17.48
CA LYS A 45 -19.43 11.02 18.86
C LYS A 45 -20.46 10.51 19.86
N ASN A 46 -19.97 9.86 20.91
CA ASN A 46 -20.73 9.25 21.99
C ASN A 46 -21.68 8.12 21.53
N LYS A 47 -21.46 7.56 20.34
CA LYS A 47 -22.17 6.38 19.87
C LYS A 47 -21.36 5.13 20.22
N GLU A 48 -22.05 4.08 20.66
CA GLU A 48 -21.47 2.75 20.78
C GLU A 48 -20.90 2.32 19.43
N ASP A 49 -19.60 2.03 19.41
CA ASP A 49 -18.85 1.66 18.20
C ASP A 49 -18.10 0.33 18.39
N ASP A 50 -18.66 -0.52 19.26
CA ASP A 50 -18.15 -1.84 19.63
C ASP A 50 -17.94 -2.76 18.41
N VAL A 51 -18.83 -2.68 17.42
CA VAL A 51 -18.71 -3.43 16.16
C VAL A 51 -17.54 -2.92 15.32
N TYR A 52 -17.39 -1.61 15.15
CA TYR A 52 -16.30 -1.02 14.37
C TYR A 52 -14.95 -1.30 15.02
N THR A 53 -14.84 -1.08 16.33
CA THR A 53 -13.63 -1.36 17.10
C THR A 53 -13.31 -2.84 17.12
N LEU A 54 -14.31 -3.73 17.17
CA LEU A 54 -14.10 -5.17 17.01
C LEU A 54 -13.54 -5.51 15.62
N VAL A 55 -14.09 -4.94 14.55
CA VAL A 55 -13.62 -5.13 13.18
C VAL A 55 -12.17 -4.66 13.04
N LEU A 56 -11.85 -3.45 13.51
CA LEU A 56 -10.49 -2.93 13.52
C LEU A 56 -9.53 -3.81 14.31
N THR A 57 -9.95 -4.30 15.48
CA THR A 57 -9.11 -5.13 16.34
C THR A 57 -8.82 -6.50 15.71
N ILE A 58 -9.81 -7.11 15.03
CA ILE A 58 -9.61 -8.31 14.21
C ILE A 58 -8.62 -8.02 13.09
N LEU A 59 -8.88 -6.96 12.34
CA LEU A 59 -8.06 -6.53 11.22
C LEU A 59 -6.60 -6.27 11.65
N GLU A 60 -6.37 -5.58 12.76
CA GLU A 60 -5.04 -5.34 13.33
C GLU A 60 -4.34 -6.64 13.75
N HIS A 61 -5.06 -7.57 14.37
CA HIS A 61 -4.46 -8.82 14.83
C HIS A 61 -4.01 -9.73 13.67
N PHE A 62 -4.85 -9.90 12.65
CA PHE A 62 -4.59 -10.84 11.56
C PHE A 62 -3.77 -10.23 10.41
N ASN A 63 -3.94 -8.94 10.13
CA ASN A 63 -3.28 -8.27 9.00
C ASN A 63 -2.21 -7.25 9.44
N GLY A 64 -2.10 -6.96 10.75
CA GLY A 64 -1.28 -5.86 11.27
C GLY A 64 -2.00 -4.51 11.23
N ARG A 65 -1.37 -3.48 11.79
CA ARG A 65 -1.95 -2.13 11.90
C ARG A 65 -2.38 -1.56 10.56
N PHE A 66 -3.66 -1.20 10.45
CA PHE A 66 -4.24 -0.37 9.38
C PHE A 66 -3.86 1.11 9.55
N THR A 67 -2.60 1.43 9.84
CA THR A 67 -2.26 2.82 10.18
C THR A 67 -2.25 3.76 8.99
N ASN A 68 -2.24 3.26 7.75
CA ASN A 68 -2.53 4.00 6.53
C ASN A 68 -2.32 3.01 5.38
N GLN A 69 -3.35 2.64 4.62
CA GLN A 69 -3.20 1.76 3.44
C GLN A 69 -2.09 2.25 2.49
N TYR A 70 -1.91 3.58 2.42
CA TYR A 70 -0.85 4.21 1.66
C TYR A 70 0.55 3.98 2.27
N GLU A 71 0.67 3.86 3.59
CA GLU A 71 1.96 3.53 4.22
C GLU A 71 2.36 2.08 3.94
N THR A 72 1.41 1.14 3.95
CA THR A 72 1.67 -0.25 3.52
C THR A 72 2.10 -0.30 2.06
N VAL A 73 1.40 0.41 1.17
CA VAL A 73 1.79 0.54 -0.24
C VAL A 73 3.18 1.17 -0.38
N ARG A 74 3.50 2.21 0.39
CA ARG A 74 4.85 2.83 0.41
C ARG A 74 5.92 1.86 0.81
N ILE A 75 5.73 1.12 1.89
CA ILE A 75 6.70 0.14 2.38
C ILE A 75 6.93 -0.93 1.31
N LEU A 76 5.84 -1.42 0.70
CA LEU A 76 5.91 -2.42 -0.37
C LEU A 76 6.67 -1.88 -1.58
N LEU A 77 6.30 -0.72 -2.13
CA LEU A 77 6.98 -0.10 -3.27
C LEU A 77 8.45 0.21 -2.95
N ASN A 78 8.75 0.55 -1.69
CA ASN A 78 10.14 0.80 -1.26
C ASN A 78 11.02 -0.45 -1.26
N GLY A 79 10.43 -1.59 -0.88
CA GLY A 79 11.09 -2.90 -0.83
C GLY A 79 11.05 -3.69 -2.13
N LEU A 80 10.14 -3.35 -3.07
CA LEU A 80 10.00 -4.10 -4.32
C LEU A 80 11.25 -3.97 -5.20
N ARG A 81 11.78 -5.11 -5.64
CA ARG A 81 12.96 -5.20 -6.52
C ARG A 81 12.75 -6.29 -7.56
N CYS A 82 13.17 -6.00 -8.78
CA CYS A 82 13.29 -6.94 -9.88
C CYS A 82 14.69 -7.56 -9.82
N ARG A 83 14.80 -8.86 -9.50
CA ARG A 83 16.12 -9.50 -9.32
C ARG A 83 16.74 -9.86 -10.67
N THR A 84 15.91 -10.29 -11.61
CA THR A 84 16.33 -10.72 -12.95
C THR A 84 15.36 -10.19 -14.00
N LEU A 85 15.82 -10.05 -15.25
CA LEU A 85 14.93 -9.63 -16.35
C LEU A 85 13.79 -10.62 -16.60
N GLY A 86 13.95 -11.90 -16.26
CA GLY A 86 12.86 -12.89 -16.33
C GLY A 86 11.68 -12.57 -15.41
N GLU A 87 11.92 -11.83 -14.32
CA GLU A 87 10.89 -11.37 -13.39
C GLU A 87 10.32 -10.00 -13.76
N PHE A 88 10.82 -9.37 -14.83
CA PHE A 88 10.49 -7.98 -15.16
C PHE A 88 8.98 -7.78 -15.34
N ARG A 89 8.31 -8.71 -16.03
CA ARG A 89 6.85 -8.63 -16.24
C ARG A 89 6.10 -8.64 -14.91
N TRP A 90 6.45 -9.55 -14.01
CA TRP A 90 5.84 -9.64 -12.68
C TRP A 90 6.14 -8.39 -11.85
N TYR A 91 7.38 -7.91 -11.86
CA TYR A 91 7.77 -6.69 -11.18
C TYR A 91 6.96 -5.49 -11.66
N LYS A 92 6.85 -5.33 -12.99
CA LYS A 92 6.07 -4.28 -13.64
C LYS A 92 4.61 -4.32 -13.21
N ASP A 93 3.96 -5.47 -13.35
CA ASP A 93 2.53 -5.61 -13.03
C ASP A 93 2.27 -5.41 -11.52
N THR A 94 3.18 -5.89 -10.67
CA THR A 94 3.10 -5.70 -9.22
C THR A 94 3.32 -4.23 -8.83
N TYR A 95 4.31 -3.56 -9.41
CA TYR A 95 4.56 -2.14 -9.13
C TYR A 95 3.36 -1.30 -9.58
N MET A 96 2.86 -1.54 -10.79
CA MET A 96 1.73 -0.79 -11.36
C MET A 96 0.45 -0.97 -10.57
N SER A 97 0.08 -2.20 -10.22
CA SER A 97 -1.13 -2.43 -9.42
C SER A 97 -1.11 -1.67 -8.10
N ARG A 98 0.06 -1.54 -7.46
CA ARG A 98 0.20 -0.84 -6.17
C ARG A 98 0.35 0.66 -6.29
N VAL A 99 1.12 1.15 -7.26
CA VAL A 99 1.31 2.60 -7.44
C VAL A 99 0.02 3.27 -7.92
N MET A 100 -0.82 2.58 -8.69
CA MET A 100 -2.10 3.14 -9.16
C MET A 100 -3.12 3.33 -8.02
N GLU A 101 -3.02 2.54 -6.95
CA GLU A 101 -3.83 2.70 -5.72
C GLU A 101 -3.34 3.87 -4.83
N PHE A 102 -2.16 4.43 -5.13
CA PHE A 102 -1.48 5.38 -4.25
C PHE A 102 -1.79 6.86 -4.59
N PRO A 103 -2.22 7.71 -3.65
CA PRO A 103 -2.43 9.14 -3.88
C PRO A 103 -1.13 9.81 -4.28
N LYS A 104 -1.20 10.75 -5.22
CA LYS A 104 0.00 11.44 -5.74
C LYS A 104 1.02 10.46 -6.37
N ASN A 105 0.55 9.36 -6.94
CA ASN A 105 1.34 8.39 -7.70
C ASN A 105 2.18 9.02 -8.83
N ASN A 106 1.74 10.14 -9.40
CA ASN A 106 2.45 10.84 -10.48
C ASN A 106 3.69 11.63 -9.99
N TYR A 107 4.01 11.60 -8.70
CA TYR A 107 5.24 12.22 -8.20
C TYR A 107 6.48 11.55 -8.79
N GLU A 108 7.46 12.37 -9.17
CA GLU A 108 8.74 11.94 -9.76
C GLU A 108 9.43 10.84 -8.96
N HIS A 109 9.34 10.90 -7.63
CA HIS A 109 9.98 9.92 -6.77
C HIS A 109 9.52 8.49 -7.07
N TRP A 110 8.23 8.29 -7.41
CA TRP A 110 7.71 6.96 -7.73
C TRP A 110 8.13 6.51 -9.13
N LYS A 111 8.37 7.43 -10.05
CA LYS A 111 8.92 7.11 -11.38
C LYS A 111 10.39 6.72 -11.26
N ALA A 112 11.19 7.49 -10.51
CA ALA A 112 12.57 7.16 -10.19
C ALA A 112 12.65 5.82 -9.43
N LYS A 113 11.75 5.59 -8.48
CA LYS A 113 11.73 4.36 -7.68
C LYS A 113 11.46 3.12 -8.50
N PHE A 114 10.61 3.23 -9.53
CA PHE A 114 10.39 2.14 -10.49
C PHE A 114 11.70 1.73 -11.17
N ILE A 115 12.50 2.70 -11.62
CA ILE A 115 13.79 2.43 -12.24
C ILE A 115 14.76 1.85 -11.21
N ASP A 116 14.86 2.43 -10.02
CA ASP A 116 15.78 1.98 -8.96
C ASP A 116 15.54 0.52 -8.53
N GLY A 117 14.34 0.00 -8.76
CA GLY A 117 14.01 -1.38 -8.48
C GLY A 117 14.48 -2.38 -9.53
N LEU A 118 14.99 -1.93 -10.68
CA LEU A 118 15.49 -2.80 -11.76
C LEU A 118 16.89 -3.37 -11.44
N PRO A 119 17.33 -4.43 -12.16
CA PRO A 119 18.69 -4.95 -12.02
C PRO A 119 19.74 -3.87 -12.33
N PRO A 120 20.90 -3.80 -11.62
CA PRO A 120 21.82 -2.66 -11.69
C PRO A 120 22.28 -2.25 -13.11
N LEU A 121 22.68 -3.21 -13.94
CA LEU A 121 23.10 -2.92 -15.32
C LEU A 121 21.97 -2.37 -16.18
N PHE A 122 20.75 -2.74 -15.85
CA PHE A 122 19.55 -2.27 -16.54
C PHE A 122 19.17 -0.86 -16.08
N VAL A 123 19.28 -0.59 -14.77
CA VAL A 123 19.14 0.78 -14.21
C VAL A 123 20.03 1.76 -14.95
N GLU A 124 21.31 1.43 -15.12
CA GLU A 124 22.27 2.30 -15.81
C GLU A 124 21.89 2.57 -17.26
N ARG A 125 21.46 1.53 -17.98
CA ARG A 125 21.00 1.65 -19.37
C ARG A 125 19.76 2.53 -19.49
N VAL A 126 18.74 2.28 -18.66
CA VAL A 126 17.49 3.04 -18.65
C VAL A 126 17.77 4.50 -18.31
N ARG A 127 18.55 4.76 -17.25
CA ARG A 127 18.95 6.14 -16.90
C ARG A 127 19.74 6.82 -18.02
N LYS A 128 20.63 6.11 -18.71
CA LYS A 128 21.37 6.67 -19.85
C LYS A 128 20.45 7.04 -21.01
N ALA A 129 19.40 6.25 -21.26
CA ALA A 129 18.42 6.53 -22.30
C ALA A 129 17.50 7.72 -21.94
N LEU A 130 17.20 7.90 -20.66
CA LEU A 130 16.31 8.95 -20.16
C LEU A 130 16.99 10.31 -19.91
N ARG A 131 18.33 10.32 -19.83
CA ARG A 131 19.10 11.54 -19.55
C ARG A 131 19.00 12.52 -20.72
N THR A 132 18.78 13.79 -20.39
CA THR A 132 18.88 14.89 -21.35
C THR A 132 20.34 15.24 -21.63
N ASN A 133 20.56 16.15 -22.57
CA ASN A 133 21.88 16.70 -22.86
C ASN A 133 22.54 17.37 -21.65
N ASP A 134 21.73 17.83 -20.69
CA ASP A 134 22.18 18.45 -19.43
C ASP A 134 22.52 17.42 -18.34
N GLY A 135 22.34 16.12 -18.61
CA GLY A 135 22.68 15.02 -17.71
C GLY A 135 21.61 14.67 -16.67
N GLU A 136 20.51 15.41 -16.64
CA GLU A 136 19.38 15.21 -15.73
C GLU A 136 18.29 14.32 -16.36
N ILE A 137 17.49 13.65 -15.52
CA ILE A 137 16.35 12.85 -15.96
C ILE A 137 15.06 13.60 -15.58
N PRO A 138 14.30 14.13 -16.57
CA PRO A 138 13.09 14.91 -16.31
C PRO A 138 11.91 13.99 -16.01
N TYR A 139 11.90 13.36 -14.83
CA TYR A 139 10.83 12.45 -14.39
C TYR A 139 9.41 13.03 -14.48
N LYS A 140 9.26 14.35 -14.43
CA LYS A 140 7.96 15.02 -14.58
C LYS A 140 7.30 14.74 -15.92
N ASP A 141 8.11 14.68 -16.97
CA ASP A 141 7.66 14.63 -18.36
C ASP A 141 7.33 13.19 -18.80
N TYR A 142 7.75 12.20 -18.00
CA TYR A 142 7.48 10.80 -18.28
C TYR A 142 6.17 10.31 -17.65
N THR A 143 5.44 9.42 -18.32
CA THR A 143 4.26 8.76 -17.73
C THR A 143 4.52 7.27 -17.44
N TYR A 144 3.57 6.65 -16.73
CA TYR A 144 3.60 5.20 -16.47
C TYR A 144 3.09 4.38 -17.66
N GLY A 145 2.72 4.99 -18.78
CA GLY A 145 2.15 4.31 -19.95
C GLY A 145 0.71 4.71 -20.21
N SER A 146 0.49 5.68 -21.10
CA SER A 146 -0.71 5.78 -21.98
C SER A 146 -0.71 7.08 -22.79
N GLY A 147 0.11 7.13 -23.84
CA GLY A 147 -0.14 8.00 -25.00
C GLY A 147 1.04 8.89 -25.40
N GLU A 148 1.57 8.59 -26.59
CA GLU A 148 2.35 9.45 -27.51
C GLU A 148 3.67 10.08 -27.02
N GLU A 149 3.98 10.03 -25.73
CA GLU A 149 5.26 10.46 -25.16
C GLU A 149 6.13 9.25 -24.80
N VAL A 150 7.46 9.39 -24.86
CA VAL A 150 8.41 8.30 -24.62
C VAL A 150 8.18 7.71 -23.23
N ASP A 151 7.58 6.52 -23.13
CA ASP A 151 7.16 5.97 -21.84
C ASP A 151 8.33 5.31 -21.08
N LEU A 152 8.34 5.45 -19.75
CA LEU A 152 9.30 4.75 -18.87
C LEU A 152 9.26 3.23 -19.08
N LEU A 153 8.12 2.72 -19.52
CA LEU A 153 7.89 1.31 -19.78
C LEU A 153 8.46 0.85 -21.12
N ASP A 154 8.37 1.66 -22.17
CA ASP A 154 8.88 1.31 -23.50
C ASP A 154 10.40 1.22 -23.51
N ILE A 155 11.07 2.07 -22.73
CA ILE A 155 12.53 2.06 -22.56
C ILE A 155 12.98 0.79 -21.81
N SER A 156 12.15 0.27 -20.91
CA SER A 156 12.45 -0.96 -20.17
C SER A 156 12.20 -2.25 -20.95
N ASP A 157 11.43 -2.19 -22.04
CA ASP A 157 11.08 -3.34 -22.88
C ASP A 157 11.93 -3.43 -24.17
N SER A 158 12.79 -2.44 -24.47
CA SER A 158 13.55 -2.32 -25.73
C SER A 158 14.83 -3.20 -25.84
N ASN A 159 14.77 -4.48 -25.43
CA ASN A 159 15.90 -5.42 -25.54
C ASN A 159 15.56 -6.62 -26.43
#